data_AF-A0A183D176-F1
#
_entry.id   AF-A0A183D176-F1
#
_cell.length_a   1.000
_cell.length_b   1.000
_cell.length_c   1.000
_cell.angle_alpha   90.00
_cell.angle_beta   90.00
_cell.angle_gamma   90.00
#
_symmetry.space_group_name_H-M   'P 1'
#
loop_
_entity.id
_entity.type
_entity.pdbx_description
1 polymer ?
#
loop_
_entity_poly.entity_id
_entity_poly.type
_entity_poly.pdbx_seq_one_letter_code
_entity_poly.pdbx_strand_id
1 'polypeptide(L)'
;MSDEMDNDGASNNEDELFDEEANAVLIEELKKAVDLEPRDYESRMKLIAALRRSGELEALRDQRECISKLYTMPPQFWMLWIE
;
A
#
# COMPACT_ATOMS: atom_id res chain seq x y z
N MET A 1 26.06 -26.79 -10.05
CA MET A 1 24.91 -26.45 -10.89
C MET A 1 23.80 -26.11 -9.91
N SER A 2 23.92 -24.98 -9.22
CA SER A 2 23.64 -23.60 -9.70
C SER A 2 22.15 -23.45 -9.93
N ASP A 3 21.49 -22.76 -9.01
CA ASP A 3 20.43 -21.80 -9.30
C ASP A 3 20.30 -20.88 -8.08
N GLU A 4 21.20 -19.89 -8.03
CA GLU A 4 20.98 -18.64 -7.31
C GLU A 4 19.85 -17.91 -8.05
N MET A 5 18.64 -17.94 -7.51
CA MET A 5 17.60 -17.01 -7.93
C MET A 5 17.72 -15.74 -7.10
N ASP A 6 18.64 -14.90 -7.56
CA ASP A 6 18.58 -13.44 -7.43
C ASP A 6 17.23 -12.98 -7.98
N ASN A 7 16.41 -12.31 -7.17
CA ASN A 7 15.26 -11.58 -7.69
C ASN A 7 15.04 -10.32 -6.87
N ASP A 8 15.82 -9.31 -7.30
CA ASP A 8 15.53 -7.88 -7.30
C ASP A 8 14.69 -7.36 -6.13
N GLY A 9 15.41 -6.82 -5.15
CA GLY A 9 14.88 -5.77 -4.30
C GLY A 9 14.42 -4.61 -5.15
N ALA A 10 13.12 -4.57 -5.46
CA ALA A 10 12.43 -3.38 -5.90
C ALA A 10 12.30 -2.42 -4.70
N SER A 11 13.43 -1.94 -4.20
CA SER A 11 13.50 -0.67 -3.49
C SER A 11 13.29 0.41 -4.54
N ASN A 12 12.03 0.63 -4.91
CA ASN A 12 11.61 1.87 -5.55
C ASN A 12 11.76 2.99 -4.52
N ASN A 13 13.01 3.38 -4.27
CA ASN A 13 13.32 4.73 -3.83
C ASN A 13 13.13 5.64 -5.05
N GLU A 14 11.87 5.83 -5.43
CA GLU A 14 11.42 7.04 -6.10
C GLU A 14 11.42 8.17 -5.06
N ASP A 15 12.61 8.52 -4.60
CA ASP A 15 12.88 9.76 -3.86
C ASP A 15 12.86 10.96 -4.84
N GLU A 16 11.81 11.00 -5.66
CA GLU A 16 11.33 12.25 -6.25
C GLU A 16 10.82 13.08 -5.07
N LEU A 17 11.38 14.29 -4.90
CA LEU A 17 11.05 15.27 -3.87
C LEU A 17 9.62 15.09 -3.36
N PHE A 18 9.49 14.38 -2.24
CA PHE A 18 8.19 13.98 -1.72
C PHE A 18 7.46 15.21 -1.23
N ASP A 19 6.42 15.61 -1.96
CA ASP A 19 5.48 16.61 -1.50
C ASP A 19 4.52 15.96 -0.51
N GLU A 20 4.86 16.10 0.77
CA GLU A 20 4.08 15.56 1.89
C GLU A 20 2.66 16.14 1.94
N GLU A 21 2.47 17.40 1.49
CA GLU A 21 1.15 18.02 1.39
C GLU A 21 0.33 17.36 0.27
N ALA A 22 0.93 17.16 -0.90
CA ALA A 22 0.26 16.45 -2.00
C ALA A 22 -0.14 15.02 -1.60
N ASN A 23 0.70 14.33 -0.82
CA ASN A 23 0.38 12.99 -0.32
C ASN A 23 -0.75 13.00 0.73
N ALA A 24 -0.79 13.99 1.61
CA ALA A 24 -1.88 14.16 2.57
C ALA A 24 -3.23 14.39 1.86
N VAL A 25 -3.24 15.24 0.83
CA VAL A 25 -4.44 15.46 -0.02
C VAL A 25 -4.87 14.16 -0.70
N LEU A 26 -3.93 13.42 -1.29
CA LEU A 26 -4.19 12.14 -1.94
C LEU A 26 -4.80 11.11 -0.96
N ILE A 27 -4.28 11.01 0.26
CA ILE A 27 -4.82 10.13 1.30
C ILE A 27 -6.29 10.46 1.58
N GLU A 28 -6.63 11.74 1.74
CA GLU A 28 -8.00 12.17 2.02
C GLU A 28 -8.96 11.91 0.86
N GLU A 29 -8.50 12.08 -0.39
CA GLU A 29 -9.29 11.73 -1.57
C GLU A 29 -9.54 10.21 -1.66
N LEU A 30 -8.50 9.41 -1.43
CA LEU A 30 -8.60 7.95 -1.48
C LEU A 30 -9.46 7.40 -0.34
N LYS A 31 -9.40 7.97 0.86
CA LYS A 31 -10.32 7.63 1.96
C LYS A 31 -11.78 7.80 1.54
N LYS A 32 -12.13 8.94 0.94
CA LYS A 32 -13.49 9.18 0.43
C LYS A 32 -13.87 8.19 -0.68
N ALA A 33 -12.93 7.85 -1.56
CA ALA A 33 -13.16 6.88 -2.63
C ALA A 33 -13.49 5.48 -2.07
N VAL A 34 -12.72 5.00 -1.09
CA VAL A 34 -12.96 3.68 -0.47
C VAL A 34 -14.17 3.66 0.47
N ASP A 35 -14.58 4.81 1.00
CA ASP A 35 -15.83 4.95 1.75
C ASP A 35 -17.06 4.91 0.83
N LEU A 36 -16.95 5.52 -0.36
CA LEU A 36 -18.01 5.51 -1.36
C LEU A 36 -18.16 4.13 -2.00
N GLU A 37 -17.04 3.48 -2.34
CA GLU A 37 -17.01 2.14 -2.92
C GLU A 37 -16.05 1.23 -2.13
N PRO A 38 -16.54 0.55 -1.06
CA PRO A 38 -15.70 -0.29 -0.21
C PRO A 38 -15.04 -1.48 -0.93
N ARG A 39 -15.53 -1.85 -2.11
CA ARG A 39 -14.98 -2.93 -2.94
C ARG A 39 -14.07 -2.41 -4.05
N ASP A 40 -13.72 -1.13 -4.05
CA ASP A 40 -12.71 -0.62 -4.96
C ASP A 40 -11.31 -1.08 -4.50
N TYR A 41 -10.84 -2.14 -5.15
CA TYR A 41 -9.53 -2.71 -4.91
C TYR A 41 -8.40 -1.73 -5.24
N GLU A 42 -8.52 -1.01 -6.36
CA GLU A 42 -7.46 -0.14 -6.86
C GLU A 42 -7.27 1.08 -5.95
N SER A 43 -8.36 1.75 -5.60
CA SER A 43 -8.33 2.89 -4.67
C SER A 43 -7.79 2.48 -3.30
N ARG A 44 -8.17 1.29 -2.81
CA ARG A 44 -7.66 0.78 -1.52
C ARG A 44 -6.17 0.43 -1.57
N MET A 45 -5.67 -0.14 -2.66
CA MET A 45 -4.23 -0.41 -2.83
C MET A 45 -3.42 0.89 -2.92
N LYS A 46 -3.91 1.90 -3.64
CA LYS A 46 -3.30 3.24 -3.67
C LYS A 46 -3.27 3.87 -2.29
N LEU A 47 -4.34 3.74 -1.52
CA LEU A 47 -4.42 4.25 -0.14
C LEU A 47 -3.39 3.57 0.76
N ILE A 48 -3.26 2.24 0.68
CA ILE A 48 -2.24 1.47 1.41
C ILE A 48 -0.83 1.97 1.06
N ALA A 49 -0.54 2.24 -0.21
CA ALA A 49 0.76 2.79 -0.62
C ALA A 49 1.01 4.20 -0.07
N ALA A 50 0.03 5.10 -0.19
CA ALA A 50 0.13 6.48 0.30
C ALA A 50 0.32 6.55 1.82
N LEU A 51 -0.41 5.71 2.58
CA LEU A 51 -0.28 5.59 4.04
C LEU A 51 1.08 5.01 4.47
N ARG A 52 1.62 4.05 3.71
CA ARG A 52 2.98 3.55 3.96
C ARG A 52 4.01 4.66 3.75
N ARG A 53 3.83 5.50 2.74
CA ARG A 53 4.74 6.61 2.42
C ARG A 53 4.69 7.74 3.47
N SER A 54 3.52 8.04 4.03
CA SER A 54 3.37 9.05 5.10
C SER A 54 3.67 8.53 6.51
N GLY A 55 3.91 7.22 6.69
CA GLY A 55 4.15 6.63 8.01
C GLY A 55 2.90 6.51 8.88
N GLU A 56 1.69 6.59 8.31
CA GLU A 56 0.40 6.44 9.00
C GLU A 56 0.10 4.95 9.28
N LEU A 57 0.87 4.35 10.20
CA LEU A 57 0.93 2.91 10.39
C LEU A 57 -0.38 2.28 10.88
N GLU A 58 -1.16 2.99 11.69
CA GLU A 58 -2.45 2.48 12.20
C GLU A 58 -3.48 2.39 11.07
N ALA A 59 -3.68 3.48 10.34
CA ALA A 59 -4.55 3.50 9.17
C ALA A 59 -4.09 2.49 8.09
N LEU A 60 -2.77 2.34 7.90
CA LEU A 60 -2.22 1.34 6.99
C LEU A 60 -2.66 -0.08 7.36
N ARG A 61 -2.59 -0.44 8.65
CA ARG A 61 -3.02 -1.76 9.14
C ARG A 61 -4.52 -1.97 8.91
N ASP A 62 -5.34 -0.96 9.22
CA ASP A 62 -6.79 -1.03 9.03
C ASP A 62 -7.17 -1.29 7.56
N GLN A 63 -6.52 -0.59 6.63
CA GLN A 63 -6.79 -0.79 5.20
C GLN A 63 -6.34 -2.17 4.71
N ARG A 64 -5.21 -2.69 5.22
CA ARG A 64 -4.72 -4.04 4.91
C ARG A 64 -5.63 -5.13 5.48
N GLU A 65 -6.21 -4.92 6.66
CA GLU A 65 -7.23 -5.82 7.21
C GLU A 65 -8.52 -5.76 6.39
N CYS A 66 -8.99 -4.57 6.03
CA CYS A 66 -10.19 -4.41 5.23
C CYS A 66 -10.08 -5.14 3.90
N ILE A 67 -8.97 -4.96 3.16
CA ILE A 67 -8.82 -5.57 1.84
C ILE A 67 -8.69 -7.09 1.92
N SER A 68 -8.00 -7.62 2.94
CA SER A 68 -7.83 -9.06 3.12
C SER A 68 -9.10 -9.78 3.58
N LYS A 69 -10.04 -9.07 4.20
CA LYS A 69 -11.40 -9.58 4.48
C LYS A 69 -12.26 -9.64 3.21
N LEU A 70 -11.97 -8.82 2.20
CA LEU A 70 -12.74 -8.72 0.96
C LEU A 70 -12.18 -9.61 -0.17
N TYR A 71 -10.85 -9.75 -0.23
CA TYR A 71 -10.15 -10.43 -1.32
C TYR A 71 -9.11 -11.43 -0.79
N THR A 72 -8.88 -12.48 -1.58
CA THR A 72 -7.74 -13.39 -1.33
C THR A 72 -6.46 -12.70 -1.75
N MET A 73 -5.60 -12.37 -0.78
CA MET A 73 -4.35 -11.67 -1.04
C MET A 73 -3.20 -12.64 -1.32
N PRO A 74 -2.32 -12.33 -2.28
CA PRO A 74 -1.18 -13.17 -2.60
C PRO A 74 -0.12 -13.14 -1.48
N PRO A 75 0.75 -14.15 -1.35
CA PRO A 75 1.77 -14.22 -0.29
C PRO A 75 2.63 -12.96 -0.17
N GLN A 76 2.98 -12.32 -1.30
CA GLN A 76 3.79 -11.11 -1.35
C GLN A 76 3.15 -9.95 -0.56
N PHE A 77 1.81 -9.85 -0.54
CA PHE A 77 1.12 -8.82 0.22
C PHE A 77 1.37 -8.95 1.73
N TRP A 78 1.41 -10.19 2.23
CA TRP A 78 1.66 -10.48 3.65
C TRP A 78 3.11 -10.26 4.05
N MET A 79 4.05 -10.44 3.11
CA MET A 79 5.46 -10.12 3.36
C MET A 79 5.66 -8.62 3.65
N LEU A 80 4.82 -7.75 3.09
CA LEU A 80 4.86 -6.30 3.37
C LEU A 80 4.44 -5.92 4.81
N TRP A 81 3.97 -6.87 5.63
CA TRP A 81 3.68 -6.65 7.05
C TRP A 81 4.89 -6.91 7.97
N ILE A 82 5.87 -7.67 7.50
CA ILE A 82 7.01 -8.14 8.29
C ILE A 82 8.33 -7.46 7.92
N GLU A 83 8.34 -6.68 6.82
CA GLU A 83 9.33 -5.63 6.55
C GLU A 83 9.05 -4.37 7.37
#